data_AF-A0A3D5GML6-F1
#
_entry.id   AF-A0A3D5GML6-F1
#
_cell.length_a   1.000
_cell.length_b   1.000
_cell.length_c   1.000
_cell.angle_alpha   90.00
_cell.angle_beta   90.00
_cell.angle_gamma   90.00
#
_symmetry.space_group_name_H-M   'P 1'
#
loop_
_entity.id
_entity.type
_entity.pdbx_description
1 polymer ?
#
loop_
_entity_poly.entity_id
_entity_poly.type
_entity_poly.pdbx_seq_one_letter_code
_entity_poly.pdbx_strand_id
1 'polypeptide(L)'
;SKIKVGNMVELLAEIKDKNGFVYKPEGRMWITAYPNGAVEKARAAYSPTELAGMAAGVESGFESGVVALYQKCPHLGCRVPECVSSQWFECPCHGSQFNRVGEKRGGPAPRGMDRFAMSVADGVLTVDTGTIVQGPPIGTNTTGQEAEGPHCIGAGGDH
;
A
#
# COMPACT_ATOMS: atom_id res chain seq x y z
N SER A 1 -11.48 3.25 -13.65
CA SER A 1 -12.86 3.04 -13.16
C SER A 1 -12.91 3.47 -11.71
N LYS A 2 -13.93 4.21 -11.29
CA LYS A 2 -14.07 4.64 -9.90
C LYS A 2 -14.83 3.59 -9.09
N ILE A 3 -14.21 3.10 -8.03
CA ILE A 3 -14.73 2.04 -7.16
C ILE A 3 -14.97 2.63 -5.78
N LYS A 4 -16.21 2.56 -5.31
CA LYS A 4 -16.56 2.91 -3.92
C LYS A 4 -16.14 1.75 -3.03
N VAL A 5 -15.06 1.92 -2.28
CA VAL A 5 -14.43 0.83 -1.51
C VAL A 5 -15.16 0.57 -0.20
N GLY A 6 -15.64 1.61 0.47
CA GLY A 6 -16.39 1.47 1.73
C GLY A 6 -16.21 2.64 2.69
N ASN A 7 -16.93 2.58 3.80
CA ASN A 7 -16.78 3.53 4.91
C ASN A 7 -15.40 3.34 5.57
N MET A 8 -14.72 4.43 5.92
CA MET A 8 -13.38 4.42 6.49
C MET A 8 -13.30 3.69 7.83
N VAL A 9 -14.30 3.83 8.70
CA VAL A 9 -14.29 3.16 10.02
C VAL A 9 -14.37 1.64 9.86
N GLU A 10 -15.31 1.17 9.04
CA GLU A 10 -15.48 -0.25 8.75
C GLU A 10 -14.25 -0.82 8.01
N LEU A 11 -13.70 -0.06 7.07
CA LEU A 11 -12.53 -0.46 6.30
C LEU A 11 -11.29 -0.58 7.18
N LEU A 12 -11.07 0.33 8.12
CA LEU A 12 -9.98 0.27 9.09
C LEU A 12 -10.14 -0.90 10.06
N ALA A 13 -11.36 -1.20 10.49
CA ALA A 13 -11.66 -2.42 11.25
C ALA A 13 -11.36 -3.68 10.43
N GLU A 14 -11.79 -3.73 9.17
CA GLU A 14 -11.51 -4.85 8.25
C GLU A 14 -10.00 -5.05 8.05
N ILE A 15 -9.23 -3.97 7.89
CA ILE A 15 -7.77 -4.01 7.80
C ILE A 15 -7.17 -4.66 9.05
N LYS A 16 -7.61 -4.24 10.24
CA LYS A 16 -7.12 -4.81 11.50
C LYS A 16 -7.45 -6.30 11.60
N ASP A 17 -8.68 -6.69 11.30
CA ASP A 17 -9.16 -8.07 11.39
C ASP A 17 -8.48 -9.00 10.37
N LYS A 18 -8.03 -8.45 9.24
CA LYS A 18 -7.31 -9.19 8.19
C LYS A 18 -5.80 -9.01 8.25
N ASN A 19 -5.24 -8.89 9.46
CA ASN A 19 -3.81 -8.82 9.71
C ASN A 19 -3.09 -7.69 8.93
N GLY A 20 -3.75 -6.56 8.74
CA GLY A 20 -3.19 -5.39 8.07
C GLY A 20 -3.43 -5.30 6.57
N PHE A 21 -4.05 -6.31 5.94
CA PHE A 21 -4.21 -6.38 4.49
C PHE A 21 -5.65 -6.67 4.05
N VAL A 22 -6.22 -5.78 3.24
CA VAL A 22 -7.52 -6.01 2.60
C VAL A 22 -7.32 -6.08 1.09
N TYR A 23 -7.64 -7.24 0.50
CA TYR A 23 -7.67 -7.37 -0.96
C TYR A 23 -9.05 -6.97 -1.52
N LYS A 24 -9.05 -6.12 -2.56
CA LYS A 24 -10.25 -5.74 -3.31
C LYS A 24 -10.11 -6.22 -4.77
N PRO A 25 -10.67 -7.39 -5.14
CA PRO A 25 -10.47 -8.01 -6.45
C PRO A 25 -10.98 -7.14 -7.62
N GLU A 26 -12.04 -6.37 -7.41
CA GLU A 26 -12.64 -5.46 -8.39
C GLU A 26 -11.66 -4.38 -8.88
N GLY A 27 -10.69 -3.99 -8.04
CA GLY A 27 -9.62 -3.07 -8.38
C GLY A 27 -8.27 -3.75 -8.60
N ARG A 28 -8.17 -5.07 -8.38
CA ARG A 28 -6.90 -5.80 -8.26
C ARG A 28 -5.94 -5.08 -7.33
N MET A 29 -6.44 -4.64 -6.18
CA MET A 29 -5.72 -3.74 -5.29
C MET A 29 -5.68 -4.24 -3.86
N TRP A 30 -4.63 -3.84 -3.17
CA TRP A 30 -4.50 -3.95 -1.73
C TRP A 30 -4.85 -2.63 -1.09
N ILE A 31 -5.60 -2.69 0.00
CA ILE A 31 -5.85 -1.57 0.90
C ILE A 31 -5.17 -1.89 2.23
N THR A 32 -4.32 -0.98 2.69
CA THR A 32 -3.63 -1.09 3.99
C THR A 32 -3.76 0.22 4.75
N ALA A 33 -3.60 0.16 6.07
CA ALA A 33 -3.58 1.35 6.91
C ALA A 33 -2.31 2.18 6.66
N TYR A 34 -2.48 3.49 6.65
CA TYR A 34 -1.39 4.46 6.59
C TYR A 34 -1.31 5.24 7.90
N PRO A 35 -0.20 5.18 8.65
CA PRO A 35 -0.14 5.75 9.99
C PRO A 35 -0.20 7.28 9.95
N ASN A 36 -1.06 7.87 10.79
CA ASN A 36 -1.23 9.33 10.87
C ASN A 36 0.10 10.07 11.11
N GLY A 37 0.99 9.50 11.93
CA GLY A 37 2.32 10.07 12.21
C GLY A 37 3.28 10.12 11.00
N ALA A 38 2.97 9.42 9.90
CA ALA A 38 3.78 9.43 8.67
C ALA A 38 3.19 10.31 7.56
N VAL A 39 2.05 10.98 7.79
CA VAL A 39 1.34 11.76 6.75
C VAL A 39 2.18 12.95 6.28
N GLU A 40 2.88 13.65 7.18
CA GLU A 40 3.74 14.78 6.77
C GLU A 40 4.89 14.34 5.86
N LYS A 41 5.52 13.20 6.16
CA LYS A 41 6.53 12.61 5.27
C LYS A 41 5.91 12.17 3.93
N ALA A 42 4.68 11.68 3.96
CA ALA A 42 3.92 11.34 2.76
C ALA A 42 3.71 12.57 1.87
N ARG A 43 3.28 13.70 2.45
CA ARG A 43 3.03 14.96 1.72
C ARG A 43 4.29 15.46 1.00
N ALA A 44 5.46 15.21 1.57
CA ALA A 44 6.73 15.56 0.94
C ALA A 44 7.18 14.57 -0.15
N ALA A 45 6.74 13.31 -0.10
CA ALA A 45 7.26 12.23 -0.93
C ALA A 45 6.30 11.76 -2.05
N TYR A 46 5.00 11.98 -1.89
CA TYR A 46 3.96 11.41 -2.76
C TYR A 46 3.16 12.49 -3.49
N SER A 47 2.50 12.09 -4.56
CA SER A 47 1.64 12.97 -5.34
C SER A 47 0.33 13.29 -4.62
N PRO A 48 -0.29 14.47 -4.85
CA PRO A 48 -1.60 14.80 -4.28
C PRO A 48 -2.69 13.76 -4.58
N THR A 49 -2.64 13.13 -5.75
CA THR A 49 -3.65 12.17 -6.21
C THR A 49 -3.72 10.89 -5.38
N GLU A 50 -2.60 10.42 -4.85
CA GLU A 50 -2.54 9.20 -4.01
C GLU A 50 -2.56 9.52 -2.50
N LEU A 51 -2.51 10.80 -2.13
CA LEU A 51 -2.42 11.22 -0.73
C LEU A 51 -3.76 11.28 0.01
N ALA A 52 -4.88 11.47 -0.70
CA ALA A 52 -6.17 11.75 -0.07
C ALA A 52 -6.60 10.69 0.96
N GLY A 53 -6.45 9.40 0.63
CA GLY A 53 -6.75 8.32 1.58
C GLY A 53 -5.83 8.31 2.80
N MET A 54 -4.55 8.67 2.62
CA MET A 54 -3.56 8.70 3.71
C MET A 54 -3.82 9.87 4.66
N ALA A 55 -4.14 11.03 4.09
CA ALA A 55 -4.39 12.27 4.84
C ALA A 55 -5.74 12.27 5.55
N ALA A 56 -6.73 11.53 5.02
CA ALA A 56 -8.08 11.44 5.60
C ALA A 56 -8.08 11.01 7.07
N GLY A 57 -7.10 10.20 7.50
CA GLY A 57 -6.96 9.83 8.91
C GLY A 57 -6.75 11.04 9.83
N VAL A 58 -5.83 11.92 9.46
CA VAL A 58 -5.56 13.16 10.20
C VAL A 58 -6.69 14.17 10.04
N GLU A 59 -7.18 14.34 8.81
CA GLU A 59 -8.16 15.40 8.47
C GLU A 59 -9.56 15.12 9.01
N SER A 60 -9.96 13.86 9.09
CA SER A 60 -11.29 13.44 9.57
C SER A 60 -11.25 12.81 10.97
N GLY A 61 -10.09 12.77 11.62
CA GLY A 61 -9.94 12.24 12.99
C GLY A 61 -10.08 10.73 13.10
N PHE A 62 -9.81 9.97 12.04
CA PHE A 62 -9.75 8.50 12.12
C PHE A 62 -8.43 8.02 12.74
N GLU A 63 -8.41 6.80 13.27
CA GLU A 63 -7.22 6.21 13.91
C GLU A 63 -6.02 6.12 12.95
N SER A 64 -6.27 5.98 11.64
CA SER A 64 -5.27 6.00 10.58
C SER A 64 -5.89 6.41 9.24
N GLY A 65 -5.05 6.79 8.28
CA GLY A 65 -5.43 6.85 6.88
C GLY A 65 -5.34 5.49 6.21
N VAL A 66 -5.49 5.46 4.90
CA VAL A 66 -5.33 4.25 4.07
C VAL A 66 -4.56 4.54 2.79
N VAL A 67 -3.96 3.50 2.22
CA VAL A 67 -3.36 3.53 0.89
C VAL A 67 -3.93 2.43 0.00
N ALA A 68 -4.17 2.75 -1.27
CA ALA A 68 -4.59 1.80 -2.30
C ALA A 68 -3.43 1.46 -3.24
N LEU A 69 -2.93 0.23 -3.13
CA LEU A 69 -1.78 -0.27 -3.87
C LEU A 69 -2.24 -1.20 -4.98
N TYR A 70 -1.72 -1.02 -6.19
CA TYR A 70 -1.95 -1.95 -7.27
C TYR A 70 -1.17 -3.25 -6.98
N GLN A 71 -1.84 -4.40 -7.02
CA GLN A 71 -1.20 -5.69 -6.78
C GLN A 71 -0.13 -6.07 -7.82
N LYS A 72 0.05 -5.27 -8.88
CA LYS A 72 0.94 -5.55 -10.00
C LYS A 72 2.37 -5.15 -9.63
N CYS A 73 3.29 -6.11 -9.68
CA CYS A 73 4.70 -5.88 -9.42
C CYS A 73 5.29 -4.90 -10.46
N PRO A 74 5.95 -3.81 -10.03
CA PRO A 74 6.66 -2.89 -10.92
C PRO A 74 7.80 -3.49 -11.74
N HIS A 75 8.26 -4.69 -11.39
CA HIS A 75 9.30 -5.40 -12.14
C HIS A 75 8.77 -5.87 -13.51
N LEU A 76 8.05 -7.00 -13.53
CA LEU A 76 7.53 -7.61 -14.76
C LEU A 76 6.03 -7.88 -14.71
N GLY A 77 5.33 -7.32 -13.72
CA GLY A 77 3.86 -7.35 -13.69
C GLY A 77 3.20 -8.57 -13.06
N CYS A 78 3.94 -9.46 -12.39
CA CYS A 78 3.36 -10.51 -11.55
C CYS A 78 2.42 -9.93 -10.47
N ARG A 79 1.47 -10.73 -9.99
CA ARG A 79 0.73 -10.41 -8.76
C ARG A 79 1.68 -10.46 -7.55
N VAL A 80 1.58 -9.46 -6.68
CA VAL A 80 2.32 -9.38 -5.41
C VAL A 80 1.36 -9.72 -4.26
N PRO A 81 1.56 -10.85 -3.57
CA PRO A 81 0.83 -11.18 -2.34
C PRO A 81 1.40 -10.43 -1.13
N GLU A 82 0.60 -10.38 -0.08
CA GLU A 82 1.01 -10.06 1.28
C GLU A 82 1.81 -11.21 1.92
N CYS A 83 2.69 -10.86 2.84
CA CYS A 83 3.34 -11.77 3.76
C CYS A 83 2.93 -11.42 5.18
N VAL A 84 2.10 -12.27 5.80
CA VAL A 84 1.55 -12.01 7.14
C VAL A 84 2.64 -11.99 8.22
N SER A 85 3.71 -12.76 8.07
CA SER A 85 4.78 -12.80 9.08
C SER A 85 5.68 -11.56 9.05
N SER A 86 6.15 -11.14 7.88
CA SER A 86 6.98 -9.92 7.76
C SER A 86 6.16 -8.63 7.75
N GLN A 87 4.84 -8.75 7.53
CA GLN A 87 3.91 -7.64 7.33
C GLN A 87 4.27 -6.75 6.13
N TRP A 88 4.87 -7.36 5.11
CA TRP A 88 5.28 -6.74 3.85
C TRP A 88 4.56 -7.38 2.66
N PHE A 89 4.72 -6.81 1.48
CA PHE A 89 4.36 -7.43 0.20
C PHE A 89 5.60 -8.05 -0.44
N GLU A 90 5.51 -9.31 -0.83
CA GLU A 90 6.67 -10.08 -1.30
C GLU A 90 6.34 -10.80 -2.59
N CYS A 91 6.97 -10.37 -3.69
CA CYS A 91 6.71 -10.93 -5.01
C CYS A 91 7.50 -12.24 -5.19
N PRO A 92 6.83 -13.39 -5.34
CA PRO A 92 7.51 -14.69 -5.42
C PRO A 92 8.23 -14.93 -6.74
N CYS A 93 7.98 -14.11 -7.77
CA CYS A 93 8.57 -14.32 -9.10
C CYS A 93 10.09 -14.10 -9.11
N HIS A 94 10.56 -13.00 -8.51
CA HIS A 94 11.99 -12.62 -8.51
C HIS A 94 12.41 -11.92 -7.20
N GLY A 95 11.61 -12.06 -6.14
CA GLY A 95 11.95 -11.56 -4.80
C GLY A 95 11.90 -10.06 -4.59
N SER A 96 11.09 -9.31 -5.37
CA SER A 96 10.84 -7.90 -5.04
C SER A 96 10.03 -7.79 -3.75
N GLN A 97 10.51 -6.98 -2.81
CA GLN A 97 9.90 -6.79 -1.49
C GLN A 97 9.51 -5.33 -1.30
N PHE A 98 8.33 -5.11 -0.71
CA PHE A 98 7.79 -3.79 -0.43
C PHE A 98 7.21 -3.78 0.98
N ASN A 99 7.36 -2.70 1.73
CA ASN A 99 6.74 -2.58 3.04
C ASN A 99 5.20 -2.51 2.93
N ARG A 100 4.49 -2.45 4.07
CA ARG A 100 3.01 -2.46 4.12
C ARG A 100 2.34 -1.31 3.37
N VAL A 101 3.07 -0.23 3.07
CA VAL A 101 2.57 0.91 2.29
C VAL A 101 3.13 0.94 0.85
N GLY A 102 3.71 -0.17 0.41
CA GLY A 102 4.14 -0.39 -0.97
C GLY A 102 5.49 0.24 -1.32
N GLU A 103 6.25 0.76 -0.36
CA GLU A 103 7.59 1.30 -0.61
C GLU A 103 8.59 0.17 -0.81
N LYS A 104 9.46 0.28 -1.82
CA LYS A 104 10.44 -0.76 -2.10
C LYS A 104 11.42 -0.95 -0.95
N ARG A 105 11.69 -2.20 -0.62
CA ARG A 105 12.68 -2.63 0.39
C ARG A 105 13.73 -3.59 -0.18
N GLY A 106 13.38 -4.42 -1.17
CA GLY A 106 14.30 -5.42 -1.73
C GLY A 106 13.98 -5.87 -3.16
N GLY A 107 14.90 -6.61 -3.77
CA GLY A 107 14.75 -7.25 -5.09
C GLY A 107 14.80 -6.30 -6.30
N PRO A 108 14.44 -6.81 -7.50
CA PRO A 108 14.74 -6.15 -8.79
C PRO A 108 13.74 -5.09 -9.26
N ALA A 109 12.58 -4.91 -8.62
CA ALA A 109 11.64 -3.86 -9.02
C ALA A 109 12.33 -2.47 -9.03
N PRO A 110 12.13 -1.63 -10.06
CA PRO A 110 12.87 -0.37 -10.17
C PRO A 110 12.35 0.74 -9.24
N ARG A 111 11.24 0.51 -8.54
CA ARG A 111 10.52 1.47 -7.69
C ARG A 111 9.54 0.72 -6.77
N GLY A 112 8.87 1.43 -5.86
CA GLY A 112 7.78 0.87 -5.05
C GLY A 112 6.55 0.49 -5.87
N MET A 113 5.58 -0.17 -5.22
CA MET A 113 4.31 -0.58 -5.81
C MET A 113 3.54 0.63 -6.35
N ASP A 114 2.90 0.43 -7.50
CA ASP A 114 1.99 1.44 -8.05
C ASP A 114 0.82 1.68 -7.13
N ARG A 115 0.29 2.89 -7.19
CA ARG A 115 -0.87 3.31 -6.38
C ARG A 115 -1.99 3.77 -7.28
N PHE A 116 -3.18 3.85 -6.71
CA PHE A 116 -4.32 4.44 -7.37
C PHE A 116 -4.63 5.82 -6.81
N ALA A 117 -5.19 6.69 -7.64
CA ALA A 117 -5.75 7.93 -7.13
C ALA A 117 -6.92 7.62 -6.18
N MET A 118 -7.02 8.38 -5.09
CA MET A 118 -8.02 8.20 -4.05
C MET A 118 -8.77 9.49 -3.78
N SER A 119 -9.98 9.36 -3.26
CA SER A 119 -10.74 10.46 -2.67
C SER A 119 -11.54 9.93 -1.49
N VAL A 120 -11.70 10.75 -0.45
CA VAL A 120 -12.58 10.45 0.68
C VAL A 120 -13.62 11.56 0.77
N ALA A 121 -14.89 11.19 0.76
CA ALA A 121 -16.02 12.11 0.91
C ALA A 121 -17.03 11.46 1.86
N ASP A 122 -17.54 12.23 2.83
CA ASP A 122 -18.49 11.74 3.85
C ASP A 122 -18.02 10.44 4.55
N GLY A 123 -16.72 10.36 4.82
CA GLY A 123 -16.09 9.19 5.43
C GLY A 123 -16.05 7.95 4.54
N VAL A 124 -16.32 8.05 3.24
CA VAL A 124 -16.30 6.93 2.29
C VAL A 124 -15.12 7.05 1.34
N LEU A 125 -14.31 5.99 1.27
CA LEU A 125 -13.21 5.86 0.32
C LEU A 125 -13.72 5.50 -1.07
N THR A 126 -13.27 6.27 -2.07
CA THR A 126 -13.37 5.92 -3.49
C THR A 126 -11.97 5.85 -4.10
N VAL A 127 -11.71 4.81 -4.88
CA VAL A 127 -10.45 4.60 -5.61
C VAL A 127 -10.70 4.70 -7.11
N ASP A 128 -9.91 5.51 -7.82
CA ASP A 128 -9.93 5.56 -9.29
C ASP A 128 -8.83 4.67 -9.89
N THR A 129 -9.24 3.48 -10.31
CA THR A 129 -8.36 2.50 -10.98
C THR A 129 -7.95 2.90 -12.40
N GLY A 130 -8.54 3.96 -12.96
CA GLY A 130 -8.12 4.54 -14.24
C GLY A 130 -6.89 5.44 -14.12
N THR A 131 -6.60 5.91 -12.90
CA THR A 131 -5.48 6.80 -12.61
C THR A 131 -4.45 6.07 -11.76
N ILE A 132 -3.48 5.46 -12.44
CA ILE A 132 -2.36 4.76 -11.80
C ILE A 132 -1.23 5.77 -11.57
N VAL A 133 -0.82 5.92 -10.32
CA VAL A 133 0.35 6.69 -9.93
C VAL A 133 1.55 5.74 -9.84
N GLN A 134 2.64 6.09 -10.52
CA GLN A 134 3.86 5.29 -10.44
C GLN A 134 4.37 5.27 -9.00
N GLY A 135 4.69 4.06 -8.51
CA GLY A 135 5.19 3.90 -7.15
C GLY A 135 6.46 4.72 -6.87
N PRO A 136 6.74 4.98 -5.60
CA PRO A 136 7.76 5.94 -5.19
C PRO A 136 9.17 5.43 -5.56
N PRO A 137 10.15 6.34 -5.73
CA PRO A 137 11.51 5.96 -6.07
C PRO A 137 12.16 5.08 -4.99
N ILE A 138 13.26 4.43 -5.36
CA ILE A 138 14.07 3.64 -4.41
C ILE A 138 14.58 4.55 -3.29
N GLY A 139 14.54 4.07 -2.05
CA GLY A 139 14.98 4.81 -0.87
C GLY A 139 13.87 5.60 -0.17
N THR A 140 12.65 5.70 -0.74
CA THR A 140 11.52 6.29 -0.03
C THR A 140 11.15 5.44 1.19
N ASN A 141 11.11 6.09 2.36
CA ASN A 141 10.79 5.48 3.64
C ASN A 141 9.99 6.45 4.53
N THR A 142 8.69 6.58 4.26
CA THR A 142 7.84 7.52 5.00
C THR A 142 7.44 6.98 6.38
N THR A 143 7.24 5.67 6.51
CA THR A 143 6.74 5.05 7.75
C THR A 143 7.84 4.59 8.69
N GLY A 144 9.06 4.35 8.20
CA GLY A 144 10.12 3.69 8.97
C GLY A 144 9.83 2.21 9.25
N GLN A 145 8.82 1.62 8.60
CA GLN A 145 8.43 0.23 8.85
C GLN A 145 9.51 -0.72 8.31
N GLU A 146 10.12 -1.46 9.24
CA GLU A 146 10.97 -2.62 8.96
C GLU A 146 10.13 -3.92 8.92
N ALA A 147 10.75 -5.04 8.56
CA ALA A 147 10.06 -6.33 8.58
C ALA A 147 9.74 -6.73 10.03
N GLU A 148 8.49 -7.09 10.31
CA GLU A 148 8.03 -7.41 11.68
C GLU A 148 8.32 -8.87 12.07
N GLY A 149 8.69 -9.70 11.09
CA GLY A 149 8.95 -11.11 11.24
C GLY A 149 9.61 -11.68 9.98
N PRO A 150 9.73 -13.01 9.89
CA PRO A 150 10.42 -13.65 8.77
C PRO A 150 9.70 -13.40 7.44
N HIS A 151 10.48 -13.29 6.37
CA HIS A 151 9.96 -13.22 5.01
C HIS A 151 9.27 -14.53 4.60
N CYS A 152 8.19 -14.42 3.83
CA CYS A 152 7.43 -15.56 3.30
C CYS A 152 8.08 -16.13 2.04
N ILE A 153 8.74 -15.28 1.27
CA ILE A 153 9.68 -15.76 0.25
C ILE A 153 10.98 -16.15 0.97
N GLY A 154 11.40 -17.40 0.81
CA GLY A 154 12.69 -17.83 1.35
C GLY A 154 13.83 -16.94 0.82
N ALA A 155 14.94 -16.87 1.53
CA ALA A 155 16.20 -16.32 1.03
C ALA A 155 16.69 -17.20 -0.14
N GLY A 156 16.04 -17.09 -1.29
CA GLY A 156 16.21 -17.95 -2.46
C GLY A 156 16.68 -17.12 -3.63
N GLY A 157 18.01 -17.10 -3.82
CA GLY A 157 18.63 -16.61 -5.05
C GLY A 157 19.92 -15.82 -4.88
N ASP A 158 20.80 -16.18 -3.95
CA ASP A 158 22.24 -15.96 -4.19
C ASP A 158 22.64 -16.87 -5.35
N HIS A 159 22.68 -16.30 -6.56
CA HIS A 159 23.40 -16.83 -7.71
C HIS A 159 24.22 -15.70 -8.31
#